data_AF-L2GWZ4-F1
#
_entry.id   AF-L2GWZ4-F1
#
_cell.length_a   1.000
_cell.length_b   1.000
_cell.length_c   1.000
_cell.angle_alpha   90.00
_cell.angle_beta   90.00
_cell.angle_gamma   90.00
#
_symmetry.space_group_name_H-M   'P 1'
#
loop_
_entity.id
_entity.type
_entity.pdbx_description
1 polymer ?
#
loop_
_entity_poly.entity_id
_entity_poly.type
_entity_poly.pdbx_seq_one_letter_code
_entity_poly.pdbx_strand_id
1 'polypeptide(L)'
;MKEYLEHSITVQTASSLVSGILKRIDTDNGLIYVQEKNVQSLTRILFSHVENLELNDNDPKELNDPAIVEAGEYLEFNEKSEYLFEDKNRYASLFVDMTSEQRKSIIREAYDNYGPSKEEAASIAACYSINFFKNNFFGNKESHSMKIGVIIQKDDWYAQVAFNISRLLMAQGYYPELIMLCSVNCKIVRQLFISKKERQKKKDSLEGSYDLSIVVCDNANILKQESFKSNSTVFIGVPENAKSSSKTYAIFYGPYDVEYKKFGGGLVFVNPGFGKRTLMRMGLDHYPSCGYIVHSK
;
A
#
# COMPACT_ATOMS: atom_id res chain seq x y z
N MET A 1 -19.98 -22.18 -11.42
CA MET A 1 -19.83 -21.50 -10.08
C MET A 1 -21.09 -21.60 -9.22
N LYS A 2 -22.30 -21.48 -9.80
CA LYS A 2 -23.56 -21.82 -9.10
C LYS A 2 -23.72 -23.32 -8.79
N GLU A 3 -22.94 -24.19 -9.44
CA GLU A 3 -23.05 -25.65 -9.31
C GLU A 3 -22.66 -26.19 -7.92
N TYR A 4 -21.95 -25.41 -7.11
CA TYR A 4 -21.45 -25.85 -5.79
C TYR A 4 -22.30 -25.35 -4.63
N LEU A 5 -23.30 -24.49 -4.90
CA LEU A 5 -24.25 -24.07 -3.88
C LEU A 5 -25.08 -25.28 -3.44
N GLU A 6 -25.54 -25.27 -2.19
CA GLU A 6 -26.34 -26.35 -1.57
C GLU A 6 -25.59 -27.67 -1.37
N HIS A 7 -24.27 -27.72 -1.61
CA HIS A 7 -23.44 -28.87 -1.29
C HIS A 7 -22.93 -28.78 0.15
N SER A 8 -22.78 -29.96 0.79
CA SER A 8 -22.09 -30.05 2.07
C SER A 8 -20.61 -29.82 1.87
N ILE A 9 -20.04 -28.87 2.61
CA ILE A 9 -18.62 -28.58 2.61
C ILE A 9 -18.06 -28.68 4.02
N THR A 10 -16.78 -29.05 4.09
CA THR A 10 -15.96 -28.88 5.29
C THR A 10 -14.84 -27.93 4.97
N VAL A 11 -14.69 -26.90 5.80
CA VAL A 11 -13.73 -25.82 5.63
C VAL A 11 -12.82 -25.82 6.84
N GLN A 12 -11.54 -26.10 6.61
CA GLN A 12 -10.51 -26.00 7.63
C GLN A 12 -9.87 -24.62 7.58
N THR A 13 -9.77 -23.98 8.74
CA THR A 13 -9.04 -22.74 8.97
C THR A 13 -7.99 -22.94 10.04
N ALA A 14 -7.04 -22.01 10.17
CA ALA A 14 -5.99 -22.06 11.18
C ALA A 14 -6.51 -22.18 12.63
N SER A 15 -7.74 -21.74 12.90
CA SER A 15 -8.33 -21.70 14.25
C SER A 15 -9.55 -22.59 14.44
N SER A 16 -10.14 -23.13 13.36
CA SER A 16 -11.40 -23.87 13.45
C SER A 16 -11.67 -24.74 12.23
N LEU A 17 -12.47 -25.79 12.44
CA LEU A 17 -13.04 -26.62 11.39
C LEU A 17 -14.55 -26.36 11.33
N VAL A 18 -15.04 -25.91 10.18
CA VAL A 18 -16.45 -25.57 9.97
C VAL A 18 -17.06 -26.54 8.95
N SER A 19 -18.12 -27.24 9.32
CA SER A 19 -18.83 -28.18 8.44
C SER A 19 -20.30 -27.80 8.30
N GLY A 20 -20.78 -27.69 7.06
CA GLY A 20 -22.15 -27.30 6.79
C GLY A 20 -22.47 -27.13 5.32
N ILE A 21 -23.64 -26.56 5.01
CA ILE A 21 -24.11 -26.39 3.62
C ILE A 21 -23.62 -25.05 3.07
N LEU A 22 -23.01 -25.07 1.89
CA LEU A 22 -22.58 -23.86 1.19
C LEU A 22 -23.79 -23.09 0.64
N LYS A 23 -24.13 -21.94 1.23
CA LYS A 23 -25.31 -21.15 0.84
C LYS A 23 -25.01 -19.99 -0.09
N ARG A 24 -23.85 -19.36 0.07
CA ARG A 24 -23.45 -18.20 -0.74
C ARG A 24 -21.94 -18.12 -0.88
N ILE A 25 -21.53 -17.69 -2.06
CA ILE A 25 -20.17 -17.27 -2.36
C ILE A 25 -20.22 -15.79 -2.70
N ASP A 26 -19.49 -14.96 -1.97
CA ASP A 26 -19.32 -13.54 -2.25
C ASP A 26 -17.87 -13.31 -2.70
N THR A 27 -17.68 -13.32 -4.01
CA THR A 27 -16.37 -13.18 -4.64
C THR A 27 -15.79 -11.77 -4.50
N ASP A 28 -16.65 -10.77 -4.37
CA ASP A 28 -16.25 -9.37 -4.29
C ASP A 28 -15.63 -9.09 -2.92
N ASN A 29 -16.21 -9.67 -1.86
CA ASN A 29 -15.70 -9.56 -0.50
C ASN A 29 -14.73 -10.69 -0.11
N GLY A 30 -14.70 -11.79 -0.87
CA GLY A 30 -13.84 -12.95 -0.61
C GLY A 30 -14.37 -13.84 0.51
N LEU A 31 -15.69 -13.99 0.60
CA LEU A 31 -16.39 -14.70 1.67
C LEU A 31 -17.14 -15.92 1.13
N ILE A 32 -17.19 -16.94 1.97
CA ILE A 32 -18.08 -18.09 1.86
C ILE A 32 -19.00 -18.12 3.06
N TYR A 33 -20.27 -18.43 2.81
CA TYR A 33 -21.31 -18.51 3.82
C TYR A 33 -21.75 -19.95 3.96
N VAL A 34 -21.51 -20.51 5.14
CA VAL A 34 -21.80 -21.90 5.47
C VAL A 34 -22.90 -21.96 6.52
N GLN A 35 -23.94 -22.75 6.26
CA GLN A 35 -24.97 -23.05 7.25
C GLN A 35 -24.55 -24.29 8.04
N GLU A 36 -24.12 -24.10 9.28
CA GLU A 36 -23.77 -25.21 10.18
C GLU A 36 -25.03 -25.92 10.72
N LYS A 37 -24.89 -27.21 11.05
CA LYS A 37 -25.99 -28.02 11.57
C LYS A 37 -26.46 -27.46 12.92
N ASN A 38 -27.75 -27.18 13.05
CA ASN A 38 -28.41 -26.62 14.24
C ASN A 38 -28.07 -25.16 14.58
N VAL A 39 -27.40 -24.44 13.68
CA VAL A 39 -27.21 -22.99 13.79
C VAL A 39 -28.15 -22.33 12.79
N GLN A 40 -28.91 -21.29 13.18
CA GLN A 40 -29.79 -20.57 12.24
C GLN A 40 -29.03 -19.49 11.45
N SER A 41 -27.95 -18.94 12.01
CA SER A 41 -27.12 -17.95 11.33
C SER A 41 -26.11 -18.58 10.37
N LEU A 42 -25.79 -17.85 9.30
CA LEU A 42 -24.71 -18.22 8.38
C LEU A 42 -23.35 -17.92 8.99
N THR A 43 -22.50 -18.93 9.04
CA THR A 43 -21.09 -18.79 9.40
C THR A 43 -20.33 -18.22 8.22
N ARG A 44 -19.65 -17.10 8.47
CA ARG A 44 -18.91 -16.35 7.45
C ARG A 44 -17.44 -16.75 7.52
N ILE A 45 -16.91 -17.26 6.43
CA ILE A 45 -15.52 -17.71 6.33
C ILE A 45 -14.85 -16.93 5.21
N LEU A 46 -13.70 -16.33 5.49
CA LEU A 46 -12.88 -15.66 4.49
C LEU A 46 -12.09 -16.68 3.68
N PHE A 47 -12.02 -16.52 2.36
CA PHE A 47 -11.19 -17.37 1.50
C PHE A 47 -9.73 -17.43 1.95
N SER A 48 -9.19 -16.32 2.46
CA SER A 48 -7.81 -16.24 2.96
C SER A 48 -7.56 -17.09 4.20
N HIS A 49 -8.62 -17.47 4.93
CA HIS A 49 -8.50 -18.31 6.12
C HIS A 49 -8.67 -19.79 5.81
N VAL A 50 -9.01 -20.15 4.57
CA VAL A 50 -9.20 -21.54 4.16
C VAL A 50 -7.84 -22.18 3.91
N GLU A 51 -7.44 -23.11 4.78
CA GLU A 51 -6.27 -23.96 4.59
C GLU A 51 -6.60 -25.17 3.73
N ASN A 52 -7.80 -25.73 3.92
CA ASN A 52 -8.32 -26.84 3.14
C ASN A 52 -9.85 -26.72 3.00
N LEU A 53 -10.39 -27.12 1.84
CA LEU A 53 -11.82 -27.16 1.57
C LEU A 53 -12.17 -28.45 0.86
N GLU A 54 -13.06 -29.22 1.48
CA GLU A 54 -13.52 -30.51 0.98
C GLU A 54 -15.01 -30.44 0.66
N LEU A 55 -15.38 -30.89 -0.54
CA LEU A 55 -16.76 -31.16 -0.94
C LEU A 55 -17.12 -32.56 -0.42
N ASN A 56 -18.15 -32.64 0.41
CA ASN A 56 -18.67 -33.90 0.89
C ASN A 56 -19.76 -34.37 -0.08
N ASP A 57 -19.43 -35.35 -0.94
CA ASP A 57 -20.33 -35.95 -1.93
C ASP A 57 -21.50 -36.78 -1.34
N ASN A 58 -21.79 -36.61 -0.05
CA ASN A 58 -22.94 -37.26 0.56
C ASN A 58 -24.21 -36.45 0.22
N ASP A 59 -24.99 -37.05 -0.69
CA ASP A 59 -26.30 -36.67 -1.20
C ASP A 59 -27.15 -35.89 -0.18
N PRO A 60 -27.69 -34.69 -0.49
CA PRO A 60 -28.42 -33.83 0.45
C PRO A 60 -29.83 -34.34 0.82
N LYS A 61 -30.10 -35.63 0.66
CA LYS A 61 -31.38 -36.25 1.03
C LYS A 61 -31.40 -36.66 2.49
N GLU A 62 -31.24 -35.71 3.39
CA GLU A 62 -31.70 -35.85 4.79
C GLU A 62 -31.52 -34.51 5.52
N LEU A 63 -32.37 -33.54 5.20
CA LEU A 63 -32.71 -32.39 6.06
C LEU A 63 -33.95 -31.71 5.45
N ASN A 64 -35.06 -32.46 5.44
CA ASN A 64 -36.40 -31.88 5.23
C ASN A 64 -36.86 -31.25 6.55
N ASP A 65 -36.99 -29.92 6.58
CA ASP A 65 -38.14 -29.26 7.21
C ASP A 65 -38.28 -27.82 6.65
N PRO A 66 -39.43 -27.43 6.06
CA PRO A 66 -39.59 -26.13 5.42
C PRO A 66 -40.10 -25.10 6.43
N ALA A 67 -39.19 -24.32 7.01
CA ALA A 67 -39.54 -23.03 7.59
C ALA A 67 -39.02 -21.93 6.66
N ILE A 68 -39.91 -21.51 5.77
CA ILE A 68 -39.77 -20.28 5.00
C ILE A 68 -39.62 -19.14 6.01
N VAL A 69 -38.46 -18.51 6.07
CA VAL A 69 -38.32 -17.19 6.69
C VAL A 69 -38.30 -16.18 5.55
N GLU A 70 -39.34 -15.35 5.55
CA GLU A 70 -39.65 -14.33 4.58
C GLU A 70 -38.51 -13.35 4.33
N ALA A 71 -38.51 -12.80 3.12
CA ALA A 71 -37.59 -11.77 2.66
C ALA A 71 -37.58 -10.57 3.61
N GLY A 72 -36.48 -10.37 4.33
CA GLY A 72 -36.19 -9.13 5.04
C GLY A 72 -35.83 -8.01 4.07
N GLU A 73 -36.40 -6.83 4.32
CA GLU A 73 -36.49 -5.66 3.45
C GLU A 73 -35.16 -5.15 2.87
N TYR A 74 -35.25 -4.60 1.65
CA TYR A 74 -34.22 -3.79 1.01
C TYR A 74 -34.01 -2.50 1.83
N LEU A 75 -32.87 -2.39 2.51
CA LEU A 75 -32.37 -1.09 2.98
C LEU A 75 -31.62 -0.41 1.83
N GLU A 76 -32.26 0.60 1.23
CA GLU A 76 -31.59 1.59 0.38
C GLU A 76 -30.53 2.32 1.22
N PHE A 77 -29.25 1.98 1.02
CA PHE A 77 -28.14 2.73 1.59
C PHE A 77 -27.95 4.03 0.81
N ASN A 78 -28.68 5.06 1.24
CA ASN A 78 -28.40 6.46 0.97
C ASN A 78 -27.47 6.98 2.07
N GLU A 79 -26.15 6.80 1.93
CA GLU A 79 -25.19 7.49 2.78
C GLU A 79 -24.16 8.25 1.94
N LYS A 80 -24.28 9.57 2.04
CA LYS A 80 -23.23 10.53 1.69
C LYS A 80 -21.97 10.15 2.47
N SER A 81 -20.91 9.83 1.74
CA SER A 81 -19.64 9.38 2.30
C SER A 81 -18.83 10.52 2.90
N GLU A 82 -19.19 10.95 4.11
CA GLU A 82 -18.24 11.58 5.03
C GLU A 82 -17.40 10.48 5.69
N TYR A 83 -16.39 9.97 4.96
CA TYR A 83 -15.38 9.09 5.56
C TYR A 83 -14.46 9.90 6.47
N LEU A 84 -14.86 10.06 7.72
CA LEU A 84 -14.06 10.63 8.81
C LEU A 84 -12.90 9.68 9.16
N PHE A 85 -11.71 10.29 9.23
CA PHE A 85 -10.37 9.73 9.38
C PHE A 85 -10.08 9.10 10.77
N GLU A 86 -11.01 8.36 11.38
CA GLU A 86 -10.84 7.86 12.76
C GLU A 86 -10.27 6.43 12.89
N ASP A 87 -10.19 5.64 11.82
CA ASP A 87 -9.69 4.24 11.87
C ASP A 87 -8.16 4.07 11.73
N LYS A 88 -7.36 5.06 12.15
CA LYS A 88 -5.90 5.08 11.88
C LYS A 88 -5.08 3.96 12.54
N ASN A 89 -5.60 3.27 13.55
CA ASN A 89 -4.81 2.33 14.37
C ASN A 89 -5.09 0.84 14.15
N ARG A 90 -6.10 0.45 13.36
CA ARG A 90 -6.39 -0.99 13.12
C ARG A 90 -5.51 -1.64 12.07
N TYR A 91 -5.02 -0.87 11.09
CA TYR A 91 -4.32 -1.41 9.91
C TYR A 91 -2.80 -1.57 10.09
N ALA A 92 -2.24 -1.07 11.19
CA ALA A 92 -0.80 -1.09 11.43
C ALA A 92 -0.24 -2.48 11.80
N SER A 93 -1.10 -3.47 12.10
CA SER A 93 -0.71 -4.78 12.66
C SER A 93 -0.75 -5.96 11.68
N LEU A 94 -1.01 -5.74 10.39
CA LEU A 94 -1.40 -6.82 9.46
C LEU A 94 -0.32 -7.25 8.45
N PHE A 95 0.84 -6.59 8.40
CA PHE A 95 1.88 -7.02 7.46
C PHE A 95 2.48 -8.36 7.87
N VAL A 96 2.43 -9.34 6.96
CA VAL A 96 3.17 -10.60 7.12
C VAL A 96 4.65 -10.32 6.88
N ASP A 97 5.50 -10.69 7.84
CA ASP A 97 6.95 -10.60 7.69
C ASP A 97 7.40 -11.50 6.53
N MET A 98 8.09 -10.91 5.55
CA MET A 98 8.63 -11.64 4.41
C MET A 98 10.13 -11.44 4.27
N THR A 99 10.77 -12.46 3.71
CA THR A 99 12.16 -12.35 3.25
C THR A 99 12.24 -11.51 1.97
N SER A 100 13.40 -10.92 1.70
CA SER A 100 13.61 -10.14 0.47
C SER A 100 13.38 -10.94 -0.81
N GLU A 101 13.60 -12.26 -0.80
CA GLU A 101 13.33 -13.14 -1.96
C GLU A 101 11.84 -13.37 -2.18
N GLN A 102 11.07 -13.66 -1.12
CA GLN A 102 9.60 -13.74 -1.19
C GLN A 102 9.01 -12.42 -1.69
N ARG A 103 9.54 -11.30 -1.19
CA ARG A 103 9.14 -9.96 -1.62
C ARG A 103 9.37 -9.76 -3.12
N LYS A 104 10.57 -10.07 -3.62
CA LYS A 104 10.90 -9.95 -5.06
C LYS A 104 9.99 -10.82 -5.91
N SER A 105 9.70 -12.04 -5.47
CA SER A 105 8.81 -12.98 -6.16
C SER A 105 7.39 -12.43 -6.31
N ILE A 106 6.79 -11.98 -5.21
CA ILE A 106 5.42 -11.42 -5.23
C ILE A 106 5.36 -10.15 -6.08
N ILE A 107 6.35 -9.25 -5.95
CA ILE A 107 6.40 -8.01 -6.75
C ILE A 107 6.52 -8.34 -8.24
N ARG A 108 7.38 -9.30 -8.60
CA ARG A 108 7.56 -9.74 -9.99
C ARG A 108 6.25 -10.30 -10.55
N GLU A 109 5.65 -11.25 -9.84
CA GLU A 109 4.37 -11.85 -10.25
C GLU A 109 3.26 -10.80 -10.41
N ALA A 110 3.20 -9.84 -9.49
CA ALA A 110 2.23 -8.76 -9.54
C ALA A 110 2.37 -7.93 -10.81
N TYR A 111 3.59 -7.48 -11.15
CA TYR A 111 3.80 -6.63 -12.33
C TYR A 111 3.80 -7.41 -13.65
N ASP A 112 4.25 -8.66 -13.66
CA ASP A 112 4.37 -9.44 -14.88
C ASP A 112 3.01 -10.00 -15.36
N ASN A 113 2.07 -10.26 -14.45
CA ASN A 113 0.83 -10.98 -14.79
C ASN A 113 -0.45 -10.15 -14.71
N TYR A 114 -0.59 -9.25 -13.72
CA TYR A 114 -1.91 -8.69 -13.37
C TYR A 114 -1.90 -7.21 -12.97
N GLY A 115 -0.73 -6.62 -12.80
CA GLY A 115 -0.54 -5.28 -12.28
C GLY A 115 -0.27 -4.24 -13.37
N PRO A 116 -0.21 -2.96 -12.98
CA PRO A 116 0.21 -1.90 -13.88
C PRO A 116 1.65 -2.13 -14.37
N SER A 117 2.01 -1.53 -15.51
CA SER A 117 3.42 -1.44 -15.91
C SER A 117 4.25 -0.76 -14.82
N LYS A 118 5.57 -0.94 -14.82
CA LYS A 118 6.46 -0.33 -13.82
C LYS A 118 6.35 1.20 -13.83
N GLU A 119 6.14 1.80 -15.01
CA GLU A 119 5.97 3.23 -15.20
C GLU A 119 4.65 3.75 -14.65
N GLU A 120 3.56 3.04 -14.88
CA GLU A 120 2.24 3.34 -14.32
C GLU A 120 2.26 3.19 -12.80
N ALA A 121 2.86 2.10 -12.31
CA ALA A 121 3.02 1.82 -10.88
C ALA A 121 3.79 2.94 -10.18
N ALA A 122 4.89 3.43 -10.78
CA ALA A 122 5.64 4.56 -10.25
C ALA A 122 4.83 5.86 -10.21
N SER A 123 3.92 6.04 -11.17
CA SER A 123 3.03 7.21 -11.24
C SER A 123 1.93 7.14 -10.18
N ILE A 124 1.31 5.97 -9.99
CA ILE A 124 0.32 5.71 -8.94
C ILE A 124 0.95 5.89 -7.55
N ALA A 125 2.12 5.28 -7.33
CA ALA A 125 2.90 5.41 -6.10
C ALA A 125 3.17 6.87 -5.74
N ALA A 126 3.58 7.69 -6.72
CA ALA A 126 3.80 9.10 -6.51
C ALA A 126 2.51 9.86 -6.14
N CYS A 127 1.41 9.61 -6.86
CA CYS A 127 0.11 10.22 -6.58
C CYS A 127 -0.37 9.94 -5.14
N TYR A 128 -0.24 8.71 -4.66
CA TYR A 128 -0.64 8.38 -3.30
C TYR A 128 0.36 8.86 -2.24
N SER A 129 1.65 8.91 -2.56
CA SER A 129 2.66 9.51 -1.68
C SER A 129 2.39 11.00 -1.45
N ILE A 130 1.88 11.72 -2.44
CA ILE A 130 1.44 13.13 -2.28
C ILE A 130 0.38 13.30 -1.18
N ASN A 131 -0.54 12.35 -1.00
CA ASN A 131 -1.52 12.41 0.09
C ASN A 131 -0.84 12.32 1.46
N PHE A 132 0.19 11.48 1.59
CA PHE A 132 1.02 11.43 2.79
C PHE A 132 1.72 12.77 3.04
N PHE A 133 2.32 13.36 2.00
CA PHE A 133 3.01 14.63 2.16
C PHE A 133 2.08 15.78 2.57
N LYS A 134 0.90 15.86 1.94
CA LYS A 134 -0.13 16.86 2.26
C LYS A 134 -0.55 16.80 3.72
N ASN A 135 -0.86 15.60 4.21
CA ASN A 135 -1.41 15.41 5.55
C ASN A 135 -0.37 15.62 6.66
N ASN A 136 0.93 15.45 6.37
CA ASN A 136 1.97 15.42 7.41
C ASN A 136 2.95 16.59 7.36
N PHE A 137 3.13 17.27 6.21
CA PHE A 137 4.14 18.33 6.10
C PHE A 137 3.61 19.65 5.53
N PHE A 138 2.60 19.62 4.68
CA PHE A 138 2.23 20.81 3.89
C PHE A 138 1.32 21.81 4.63
N GLY A 139 0.58 21.38 5.66
CA GLY A 139 -0.11 22.28 6.61
C GLY A 139 -0.84 23.48 5.98
N ASN A 140 -0.89 24.60 6.71
CA ASN A 140 -1.43 25.89 6.22
C ASN A 140 -0.34 26.81 5.63
N LYS A 141 0.88 26.31 5.42
CA LYS A 141 1.97 27.14 4.88
C LYS A 141 1.69 27.43 3.41
N GLU A 142 1.93 28.67 2.98
CA GLU A 142 1.88 29.01 1.57
C GLU A 142 2.90 28.15 0.79
N SER A 143 2.46 27.52 -0.30
CA SER A 143 3.24 26.55 -1.08
C SER A 143 4.60 27.08 -1.57
N HIS A 144 4.75 28.39 -1.71
CA HIS A 144 5.97 29.05 -2.19
C HIS A 144 7.01 29.28 -1.08
N SER A 145 6.64 29.16 0.19
CA SER A 145 7.52 29.38 1.33
C SER A 145 8.33 28.14 1.75
N MET A 146 7.85 26.95 1.35
CA MET A 146 8.44 25.68 1.78
C MET A 146 9.62 25.28 0.91
N LYS A 147 10.79 25.09 1.52
CA LYS A 147 11.99 24.59 0.83
C LYS A 147 12.00 23.07 0.79
N ILE A 148 11.71 22.51 -0.38
CA ILE A 148 11.71 21.05 -0.60
C ILE A 148 12.94 20.66 -1.41
N GLY A 149 13.72 19.70 -0.90
CA GLY A 149 14.85 19.09 -1.63
C GLY A 149 14.49 17.67 -2.07
N VAL A 150 14.62 17.36 -3.35
CA VAL A 150 14.46 16.01 -3.89
C VAL A 150 15.84 15.48 -4.26
N ILE A 151 16.34 14.50 -3.51
CA ILE A 151 17.72 14.00 -3.58
C ILE A 151 17.73 12.62 -4.21
N ILE A 152 18.47 12.46 -5.30
CA ILE A 152 18.57 11.23 -6.07
C ILE A 152 20.03 10.76 -6.08
N GLN A 153 20.31 9.64 -5.40
CA GLN A 153 21.64 9.02 -5.35
C GLN A 153 21.75 7.74 -6.18
N LYS A 154 20.62 7.19 -6.64
CA LYS A 154 20.58 6.00 -7.48
C LYS A 154 19.52 6.15 -8.58
N ASP A 155 19.77 5.54 -9.73
CA ASP A 155 18.85 5.52 -10.86
C ASP A 155 18.12 4.17 -10.92
N ASP A 156 17.04 4.06 -10.14
CA ASP A 156 16.18 2.88 -10.10
C ASP A 156 14.69 3.27 -10.10
N TRP A 157 13.82 2.28 -9.89
CA TRP A 157 12.38 2.52 -9.87
C TRP A 157 11.95 3.53 -8.79
N TYR A 158 12.63 3.60 -7.64
CA TYR A 158 12.33 4.60 -6.60
C TYR A 158 12.71 6.01 -7.06
N ALA A 159 13.77 6.15 -7.87
CA ALA A 159 14.12 7.42 -8.50
C ALA A 159 12.97 7.91 -9.38
N GLN A 160 12.40 7.02 -10.20
CA GLN A 160 11.22 7.33 -11.03
C GLN A 160 10.02 7.81 -10.21
N VAL A 161 9.75 7.17 -9.06
CA VAL A 161 8.72 7.63 -8.12
C VAL A 161 9.03 9.04 -7.61
N ALA A 162 10.25 9.32 -7.19
CA ALA A 162 10.66 10.64 -6.69
C ALA A 162 10.56 11.74 -7.76
N PHE A 163 10.88 11.44 -9.02
CA PHE A 163 10.67 12.38 -10.14
C PHE A 163 9.19 12.68 -10.36
N ASN A 164 8.34 11.66 -10.30
CA ASN A 164 6.90 11.85 -10.39
C ASN A 164 6.35 12.67 -9.21
N ILE A 165 6.85 12.45 -7.99
CA ILE A 165 6.52 13.29 -6.82
C ILE A 165 6.93 14.74 -7.09
N SER A 166 8.17 14.99 -7.52
CA SER A 166 8.68 16.33 -7.84
C SER A 166 7.79 17.07 -8.86
N ARG A 167 7.37 16.37 -9.92
CA ARG A 167 6.42 16.88 -10.92
C ARG A 167 5.07 17.26 -10.32
N LEU A 168 4.51 16.40 -9.47
CA LEU A 168 3.21 16.64 -8.85
C LEU A 168 3.28 17.81 -7.85
N LEU A 169 4.40 17.97 -7.14
CA LEU A 169 4.65 19.12 -6.28
C LEU A 169 4.68 20.42 -7.09
N MET A 170 5.39 20.43 -8.24
CA MET A 170 5.37 21.56 -9.18
C MET A 170 3.97 21.91 -9.68
N ALA A 171 3.15 20.90 -10.00
CA ALA A 171 1.78 21.13 -10.42
C ALA A 171 0.91 21.74 -9.31
N GLN A 172 1.28 21.56 -8.03
CA GLN A 172 0.60 22.13 -6.86
C GLN A 172 1.21 23.46 -6.41
N GLY A 173 2.12 24.05 -7.18
CA GLY A 173 2.73 25.34 -6.89
C GLY A 173 3.93 25.30 -5.93
N TYR A 174 4.41 24.11 -5.57
CA TYR A 174 5.69 23.96 -4.87
C TYR A 174 6.86 23.93 -5.87
N TYR A 175 8.03 24.41 -5.48
CA TYR A 175 9.20 24.42 -6.36
C TYR A 175 10.36 23.61 -5.75
N PRO A 176 10.26 22.27 -5.76
CA PRO A 176 11.31 21.44 -5.20
C PRO A 176 12.62 21.63 -5.96
N GLU A 177 13.70 21.78 -5.21
CA GLU A 177 15.07 21.78 -5.73
C GLU A 177 15.52 20.33 -5.92
N LEU A 178 16.06 20.03 -7.10
CA LEU A 178 16.49 18.67 -7.43
C LEU A 178 17.99 18.54 -7.26
N ILE A 179 18.41 17.59 -6.44
CA ILE A 179 19.81 17.31 -6.11
C ILE A 179 20.16 15.93 -6.67
N MET A 180 20.98 15.90 -7.70
CA MET A 180 21.31 14.71 -8.48
C MET A 180 22.74 14.29 -8.17
N LEU A 181 22.90 13.24 -7.38
CA LEU A 181 24.20 12.75 -6.92
C LEU A 181 24.66 11.50 -7.69
N CYS A 182 23.88 11.08 -8.69
CA CYS A 182 24.24 10.05 -9.65
C CYS A 182 23.86 10.48 -11.08
N SER A 183 24.46 9.81 -12.07
CA SER A 183 23.97 9.89 -13.44
C SER A 183 22.61 9.20 -13.53
N VAL A 184 21.65 9.86 -14.17
CA VAL A 184 20.29 9.33 -14.37
C VAL A 184 19.99 9.24 -15.86
N ASN A 185 19.68 8.04 -16.30
CA ASN A 185 19.34 7.69 -17.68
C ASN A 185 17.81 7.60 -17.90
N CYS A 186 17.01 7.86 -16.86
CA CYS A 186 15.56 7.82 -16.92
C CYS A 186 15.00 8.76 -18.01
N LYS A 187 14.24 8.23 -18.98
CA LYS A 187 13.60 9.01 -20.06
C LYS A 187 12.57 10.01 -19.54
N ILE A 188 11.89 9.67 -18.44
CA ILE A 188 10.86 10.52 -17.81
C ILE A 188 11.50 11.77 -17.22
N VAL A 189 12.66 11.65 -16.55
CA VAL A 189 13.49 12.80 -16.14
C VAL A 189 13.64 13.76 -17.31
N ARG A 190 14.22 13.30 -18.42
CA ARG A 190 14.38 14.13 -19.64
C ARG A 190 13.08 14.79 -20.08
N GLN A 191 11.96 14.07 -20.11
CA GLN A 191 10.66 14.64 -20.51
C GLN A 191 10.13 15.70 -19.54
N LEU A 192 10.36 15.53 -18.23
CA LEU A 192 9.98 16.53 -17.22
C LEU A 192 10.82 17.81 -17.31
N PHE A 193 12.12 17.69 -17.65
CA PHE A 193 13.02 18.85 -17.77
C PHE A 193 12.85 19.64 -19.07
N ILE A 194 12.39 19.02 -20.16
CA ILE A 194 12.30 19.67 -21.48
C ILE A 194 11.17 20.74 -21.53
N SER A 195 10.11 20.61 -20.73
CA SER A 195 8.92 21.46 -20.86
C SER A 195 8.90 22.75 -20.00
N LYS A 196 9.82 22.92 -19.04
CA LYS A 196 9.86 24.10 -18.14
C LYS A 196 11.29 24.53 -17.78
N LYS A 197 12.10 24.85 -18.81
CA LYS A 197 13.53 25.21 -18.71
C LYS A 197 13.89 26.30 -17.69
N GLU A 198 12.94 27.05 -17.13
CA GLU A 198 13.23 28.25 -16.34
C GLU A 198 13.06 28.12 -14.82
N ARG A 199 12.49 27.02 -14.28
CA ARG A 199 12.03 27.02 -12.86
C ARG A 199 12.67 26.03 -11.90
N GLN A 200 13.45 25.05 -12.36
CA GLN A 200 14.07 24.07 -11.46
C GLN A 200 15.59 24.22 -11.41
N LYS A 201 16.10 24.53 -10.22
CA LYS A 201 17.53 24.50 -9.92
C LYS A 201 17.95 23.03 -9.76
N LYS A 202 18.79 22.55 -10.67
CA LYS A 202 19.50 21.28 -10.52
C LYS A 202 20.80 21.56 -9.79
N LYS A 203 21.08 20.79 -8.74
CA LYS A 203 22.37 20.77 -8.06
C LYS A 203 23.00 19.39 -8.18
N ASP A 204 24.33 19.37 -8.27
CA ASP A 204 25.13 18.15 -8.25
C ASP A 204 25.88 17.98 -6.91
N SER A 205 25.60 18.83 -5.91
CA SER A 205 26.12 18.72 -4.54
C SER A 205 25.00 18.77 -3.49
N LEU A 206 25.23 18.09 -2.37
CA LEU A 206 24.28 18.00 -1.25
C LEU A 206 24.55 19.13 -0.24
N GLU A 207 23.97 20.30 -0.52
CA GLU A 207 24.19 21.51 0.28
C GLU A 207 22.91 22.31 0.45
N GLY A 208 22.69 22.83 1.66
CA GLY A 208 21.58 23.73 1.97
C GLY A 208 20.73 23.27 3.16
N SER A 209 19.70 24.05 3.45
CA SER A 209 18.72 23.78 4.50
C SER A 209 17.32 23.68 3.90
N TYR A 210 16.66 22.56 4.17
CA TYR A 210 15.35 22.20 3.61
C TYR A 210 14.32 21.95 4.72
N ASP A 211 13.08 22.36 4.47
CA ASP A 211 11.94 22.03 5.34
C ASP A 211 11.55 20.56 5.22
N LEU A 212 11.64 20.02 3.99
CA LEU A 212 11.38 18.63 3.67
C LEU A 212 12.42 18.13 2.67
N SER A 213 13.03 17.00 2.96
CA SER A 213 13.89 16.28 2.02
C SER A 213 13.26 14.96 1.63
N ILE A 214 13.08 14.75 0.34
CA ILE A 214 12.59 13.51 -0.26
C ILE A 214 13.80 12.81 -0.88
N VAL A 215 14.16 11.64 -0.38
CA VAL A 215 15.48 11.05 -0.61
C VAL A 215 15.38 9.66 -1.22
N VAL A 216 16.12 9.42 -2.29
CA VAL A 216 16.29 8.11 -2.92
C VAL A 216 17.75 7.67 -2.77
N CYS A 217 18.00 6.70 -1.91
CA CYS A 217 19.32 6.16 -1.64
C CYS A 217 19.23 4.71 -1.12
N ASP A 218 20.33 3.97 -1.20
CA ASP A 218 20.46 2.68 -0.51
C ASP A 218 20.95 2.86 0.94
N ASN A 219 21.73 3.92 1.20
CA ASN A 219 22.34 4.16 2.50
C ASN A 219 22.16 5.63 2.94
N ALA A 220 21.53 5.82 4.10
CA ALA A 220 21.20 7.15 4.62
C ALA A 220 22.41 7.95 5.13
N ASN A 221 23.62 7.36 5.18
CA ASN A 221 24.84 8.06 5.58
C ASN A 221 25.15 9.29 4.72
N ILE A 222 24.65 9.34 3.48
CA ILE A 222 24.80 10.49 2.60
C ILE A 222 24.27 11.79 3.21
N LEU A 223 23.25 11.71 4.07
CA LEU A 223 22.66 12.88 4.73
C LEU A 223 23.47 13.39 5.93
N LYS A 224 24.58 12.74 6.29
CA LYS A 224 25.45 13.16 7.41
C LYS A 224 26.43 14.28 7.05
N GLN A 225 26.40 14.80 5.82
CA GLN A 225 27.25 15.91 5.40
C GLN A 225 26.88 17.19 6.16
N GLU A 226 27.88 17.87 6.73
CA GLU A 226 27.66 19.06 7.58
C GLU A 226 26.97 20.22 6.85
N SER A 227 27.21 20.32 5.54
CA SER A 227 26.64 21.32 4.64
C SER A 227 25.14 21.12 4.37
N PHE A 228 24.57 19.99 4.78
CA PHE A 228 23.19 19.62 4.53
C PHE A 228 22.38 19.55 5.82
N LYS A 229 21.23 20.22 5.82
CA LYS A 229 20.27 20.17 6.93
C LYS A 229 18.85 19.98 6.40
N SER A 230 18.10 19.12 7.07
CA SER A 230 16.70 18.88 6.75
C SER A 230 15.86 18.84 8.02
N ASN A 231 14.74 19.56 8.05
CA ASN A 231 13.81 19.53 9.17
C ASN A 231 13.04 18.21 9.24
N SER A 232 12.60 17.70 8.08
CA SER A 232 11.91 16.42 7.94
C SER A 232 12.46 15.65 6.75
N THR A 233 12.69 14.35 6.90
CA THR A 233 13.25 13.51 5.83
C THR A 233 12.30 12.35 5.54
N VAL A 234 11.98 12.17 4.27
CA VAL A 234 11.17 11.07 3.78
C VAL A 234 11.97 10.31 2.72
N PHE A 235 12.30 9.06 3.01
CA PHE A 235 12.95 8.18 2.04
C PHE A 235 11.91 7.53 1.13
N ILE A 236 12.23 7.41 -0.15
CA ILE A 236 11.47 6.61 -1.11
C ILE A 236 12.22 5.27 -1.24
N GLY A 237 11.62 4.23 -0.66
CA GLY A 237 12.32 3.01 -0.27
C GLY A 237 12.82 3.10 1.18
N VAL A 238 13.25 1.96 1.72
CA VAL A 238 13.81 1.84 3.08
C VAL A 238 15.32 1.69 2.97
N PRO A 239 16.11 2.71 3.31
CA PRO A 239 17.57 2.64 3.23
C PRO A 239 18.18 2.01 4.48
N GLU A 240 19.42 1.55 4.35
CA GLU A 240 20.27 1.17 5.47
C GLU A 240 20.74 2.38 6.28
N ASN A 241 21.11 2.15 7.54
CA ASN A 241 21.78 3.12 8.42
C ASN A 241 21.01 4.43 8.64
N ALA A 242 19.69 4.43 8.47
CA ALA A 242 18.85 5.57 8.79
C ALA A 242 18.75 5.77 10.32
N LYS A 243 19.04 7.00 10.77
CA LYS A 243 18.90 7.35 12.20
C LYS A 243 17.43 7.34 12.62
N SER A 244 17.19 6.95 13.87
CA SER A 244 15.88 7.08 14.50
C SER A 244 15.58 8.55 14.80
N SER A 245 14.44 9.03 14.31
CA SER A 245 13.92 10.38 14.56
C SER A 245 12.43 10.42 14.25
N SER A 246 11.66 11.19 15.03
CA SER A 246 10.22 11.40 14.82
C SER A 246 9.88 12.16 13.54
N LYS A 247 10.88 12.76 12.88
CA LYS A 247 10.75 13.48 11.61
C LYS A 247 11.35 12.73 10.42
N THR A 248 11.64 11.44 10.61
CA THR A 248 12.20 10.58 9.58
C THR A 248 11.21 9.48 9.22
N TYR A 249 10.86 9.39 7.95
CA TYR A 249 9.95 8.39 7.42
C TYR A 249 10.57 7.66 6.24
N ALA A 250 10.15 6.42 5.99
CA ALA A 250 10.43 5.73 4.74
C ALA A 250 9.13 5.23 4.12
N ILE A 251 8.92 5.57 2.86
CA ILE A 251 7.80 5.07 2.06
C ILE A 251 8.26 3.79 1.39
N PHE A 252 7.55 2.69 1.61
CA PHE A 252 7.81 1.42 0.95
C PHE A 252 6.61 0.99 0.09
N TYR A 253 6.92 0.21 -0.94
CA TYR A 253 5.98 -0.21 -1.97
C TYR A 253 6.10 -1.74 -2.08
N GLY A 254 5.04 -2.43 -1.69
CA GLY A 254 4.97 -3.90 -1.67
C GLY A 254 5.13 -4.54 -0.29
N PRO A 255 5.45 -5.85 -0.25
CA PRO A 255 5.47 -6.63 0.98
C PRO A 255 6.43 -6.04 2.01
N TYR A 256 6.06 -6.19 3.28
CA TYR A 256 6.91 -5.79 4.39
C TYR A 256 8.10 -6.72 4.50
N ASP A 257 9.30 -6.15 4.36
CA ASP A 257 10.54 -6.88 4.56
C ASP A 257 10.91 -6.85 6.04
N VAL A 258 11.23 -8.00 6.64
CA VAL A 258 11.63 -8.08 8.06
C VAL A 258 12.81 -7.16 8.38
N GLU A 259 13.66 -6.86 7.40
CA GLU A 259 14.77 -5.94 7.57
C GLU A 259 14.31 -4.49 7.83
N TYR A 260 13.09 -4.14 7.44
CA TYR A 260 12.53 -2.81 7.68
C TYR A 260 12.33 -2.52 9.17
N LYS A 261 12.28 -3.54 10.03
CA LYS A 261 12.30 -3.38 11.50
C LYS A 261 13.53 -2.63 11.99
N LYS A 262 14.65 -2.73 11.26
CA LYS A 262 15.91 -2.03 11.56
C LYS A 262 15.84 -0.53 11.24
N PHE A 263 14.86 -0.08 10.45
CA PHE A 263 14.70 1.34 10.10
C PHE A 263 14.32 2.15 11.34
N GLY A 264 15.08 3.21 11.64
CA GLY A 264 14.88 3.98 12.86
C GLY A 264 13.63 4.85 12.90
N GLY A 265 13.03 5.19 11.75
CA GLY A 265 11.91 6.13 11.65
C GLY A 265 10.53 5.48 11.48
N GLY A 266 9.54 6.28 11.07
CA GLY A 266 8.20 5.81 10.73
C GLY A 266 8.17 5.14 9.35
N LEU A 267 7.47 4.01 9.24
CA LEU A 267 7.31 3.30 7.97
C LEU A 267 5.94 3.61 7.37
N VAL A 268 5.90 3.89 6.07
CA VAL A 268 4.68 4.27 5.37
C VAL A 268 4.52 3.36 4.17
N PHE A 269 3.51 2.50 4.18
CA PHE A 269 3.14 1.72 3.02
C PHE A 269 2.32 2.58 2.05
N VAL A 270 2.68 2.55 0.78
CA VAL A 270 1.87 3.10 -0.31
C VAL A 270 1.63 1.99 -1.33
N ASN A 271 0.37 1.78 -1.69
CA ASN A 271 0.02 0.80 -2.72
C ASN A 271 0.36 1.36 -4.11
N PRO A 272 1.32 0.79 -4.87
CA PRO A 272 1.66 1.26 -6.21
C PRO A 272 0.65 0.80 -7.29
N GLY A 273 -0.53 0.28 -6.91
CA GLY A 273 -1.53 -0.25 -7.82
C GLY A 273 -1.60 -1.78 -7.85
N PHE A 274 -1.11 -2.45 -6.79
CA PHE A 274 -1.34 -3.87 -6.61
C PHE A 274 -2.84 -4.16 -6.42
N GLY A 275 -3.30 -5.21 -7.10
CA GLY A 275 -4.66 -5.71 -6.98
C GLY A 275 -4.91 -6.38 -5.63
N LYS A 276 -6.20 -6.53 -5.27
CA LYS A 276 -6.67 -7.10 -4.00
C LYS A 276 -5.99 -8.43 -3.65
N ARG A 277 -5.88 -9.36 -4.59
CA ARG A 277 -5.25 -10.68 -4.36
C ARG A 277 -3.78 -10.57 -3.96
N THR A 278 -3.03 -9.68 -4.62
CA THR A 278 -1.62 -9.47 -4.29
C THR A 278 -1.49 -8.85 -2.91
N LEU A 279 -2.32 -7.85 -2.58
CA LEU A 279 -2.32 -7.21 -1.27
C LEU A 279 -2.66 -8.19 -0.12
N MET A 280 -3.66 -9.04 -0.32
CA MET A 280 -4.02 -10.09 0.65
C MET A 280 -2.85 -11.04 0.90
N ARG A 281 -2.10 -11.43 -0.15
CA ARG A 281 -0.88 -12.24 0.02
C ARG A 281 0.20 -11.53 0.83
N MET A 282 0.20 -10.20 0.89
CA MET A 282 1.09 -9.40 1.74
C MET A 282 0.60 -9.27 3.19
N GLY A 283 -0.56 -9.85 3.52
CA GLY A 283 -1.24 -9.70 4.81
C GLY A 283 -2.19 -8.50 4.87
N LEU A 284 -2.41 -7.77 3.78
CA LEU A 284 -3.27 -6.58 3.80
C LEU A 284 -4.73 -6.93 3.49
N ASP A 285 -5.49 -7.23 4.55
CA ASP A 285 -6.92 -7.59 4.46
C ASP A 285 -7.84 -6.38 4.21
N HIS A 286 -7.40 -5.18 4.59
CA HIS A 286 -8.07 -3.91 4.28
C HIS A 286 -7.05 -2.93 3.73
N TYR A 287 -7.37 -2.33 2.58
CA TYR A 287 -6.45 -1.49 1.85
C TYR A 287 -7.13 -0.16 1.50
N PRO A 288 -6.42 0.98 1.65
CA PRO A 288 -6.92 2.22 1.11
C PRO A 288 -6.83 2.12 -0.42
N SER A 289 -7.98 2.03 -1.08
CA SER A 289 -8.10 2.01 -2.55
C SER A 289 -7.42 3.23 -3.21
N CYS A 290 -7.13 4.28 -2.44
CA CYS A 290 -6.46 5.50 -2.88
C CYS A 290 -5.63 6.22 -1.78
N GLY A 291 -4.85 5.47 -0.97
CA GLY A 291 -4.14 6.06 0.17
C GLY A 291 -2.85 5.38 0.61
N TYR A 292 -2.43 5.68 1.83
CA TYR A 292 -1.22 5.19 2.48
C TYR A 292 -1.57 4.64 3.86
N ILE A 293 -0.77 3.71 4.37
CA ILE A 293 -0.87 3.19 5.73
C ILE A 293 0.41 3.58 6.46
N VAL A 294 0.30 4.26 7.60
CA VAL A 294 1.45 4.50 8.48
C VAL A 294 1.55 3.32 9.42
N HIS A 295 2.68 2.61 9.36
CA HIS A 295 2.96 1.50 10.25
C HIS A 295 3.52 2.07 11.56
N SER A 296 2.74 1.95 12.64
CA SER A 296 3.20 2.18 14.01
C SER A 296 3.99 0.96 14.48
N LYS A 297 5.21 1.19 14.98
CA LYS A 297 5.97 0.18 15.70
C LYS A 297 5.31 -0.18 17.03
#